data_AF-A0A4R7RIS2-F1
#
_entry.id   AF-A0A4R7RIS2-F1
#
_cell.length_a   1.000
_cell.length_b   1.000
_cell.length_c   1.000
_cell.angle_alpha   90.00
_cell.angle_beta   90.00
_cell.angle_gamma   90.00
#
_symmetry.space_group_name_H-M   'P 1'
#
loop_
_entity.id
_entity.type
_entity.pdbx_description
1 polymer ?
#
loop_
_entity_poly.entity_id
_entity_poly.type
_entity_poly.pdbx_seq_one_letter_code
_entity_poly.pdbx_strand_id
1 'polypeptide(L)'
;MRINTTLTIISGGQTGVDQGALDAALDLGSPCGGWCPAGRVDEDGIIPARFPLRELTLGGYKARTIRNLCTADGTLIIYFGDLEGGTELTASHCIKIRKPYRLINGCEISPERAAVVAREFVQRRRLRSLNIAGPRASRRPEGYAYAYSLVKGLLNPPPALNESVSGRLPAKALLAHQDEYPSDEGKHWDQNTGRTQAQSEGASDTNDDEVNG
;
A
#
# COMPACT_ATOMS: atom_id res chain seq x y z
N MET A 1 8.13 -26.86 10.14
CA MET A 1 7.14 -26.14 10.96
C MET A 1 6.75 -24.89 10.19
N ARG A 2 5.54 -24.83 9.61
CA ARG A 2 5.07 -23.66 8.86
C ARG A 2 4.92 -22.51 9.85
N ILE A 3 5.63 -21.41 9.67
CA ILE A 3 5.33 -20.20 10.43
C ILE A 3 3.94 -19.78 9.95
N ASN A 4 2.94 -19.93 10.81
CA ASN A 4 1.57 -19.55 10.52
C ASN A 4 1.55 -18.02 10.51
N THR A 5 1.89 -17.41 9.37
CA THR A 5 1.85 -15.97 9.21
C THR A 5 0.38 -15.58 9.12
N THR A 6 -0.17 -15.07 10.22
CA THR A 6 -1.51 -14.45 10.29
C THR A 6 -1.58 -13.14 9.50
N LEU A 7 -0.60 -12.87 8.63
CA LEU A 7 -0.49 -11.65 7.85
C LEU A 7 -1.46 -11.74 6.68
N THR A 8 -2.37 -10.78 6.59
CA THR A 8 -3.28 -10.66 5.45
C THR A 8 -2.67 -9.77 4.37
N ILE A 9 -2.58 -10.27 3.14
CA ILE A 9 -2.12 -9.48 2.00
C ILE A 9 -3.29 -8.69 1.42
N ILE A 10 -3.16 -7.36 1.39
CA ILE A 10 -4.15 -6.48 0.77
C ILE A 10 -3.57 -5.98 -0.56
N SER A 11 -4.36 -6.02 -1.61
CA SER A 11 -4.00 -5.38 -2.88
C SER A 11 -5.24 -5.06 -3.72
N GLY A 12 -5.08 -4.24 -4.76
CA GLY A 12 -6.20 -3.71 -5.51
C GLY A 12 -6.51 -4.41 -6.83
N GLY A 13 -5.81 -5.52 -7.14
CA GLY A 13 -6.10 -6.40 -8.27
C GLY A 13 -5.66 -5.93 -9.65
N GLN A 14 -4.98 -4.79 -9.78
CA GLN A 14 -4.41 -4.35 -11.05
C GLN A 14 -3.39 -5.38 -11.57
N THR A 15 -3.14 -5.44 -12.87
CA THR A 15 -2.04 -6.26 -13.42
C THR A 15 -0.69 -5.87 -12.79
N GLY A 16 0.33 -6.70 -13.00
CA GLY A 16 1.66 -6.43 -12.46
C GLY A 16 1.74 -6.71 -10.96
N VAL A 17 2.17 -5.73 -10.18
CA VAL A 17 2.48 -5.92 -8.74
C VAL A 17 1.28 -6.41 -7.93
N ASP A 18 0.10 -5.82 -8.15
CA ASP A 18 -1.09 -6.13 -7.37
C ASP A 18 -1.48 -7.62 -7.52
N GLN A 19 -1.61 -8.10 -8.77
CA GLN A 19 -1.91 -9.51 -9.03
C GLN A 19 -0.80 -10.46 -8.59
N GLY A 20 0.48 -10.11 -8.80
CA GLY A 20 1.60 -10.94 -8.34
C GLY A 20 1.59 -11.16 -6.82
N ALA A 21 1.23 -10.13 -6.05
CA ALA A 21 1.07 -10.23 -4.61
C ALA A 21 -0.11 -11.12 -4.20
N LEU A 22 -1.26 -10.99 -4.87
CA LEU A 22 -2.46 -11.80 -4.57
C LEU A 22 -2.25 -13.27 -4.92
N ASP A 23 -1.67 -13.57 -6.09
CA ASP A 23 -1.40 -14.95 -6.51
C ASP A 23 -0.41 -15.64 -5.54
N ALA A 24 0.66 -14.96 -5.12
CA ALA A 24 1.59 -15.53 -4.13
C ALA A 24 0.91 -15.87 -2.80
N ALA A 25 -0.02 -15.02 -2.34
CA ALA A 25 -0.77 -15.28 -1.12
C ALA A 25 -1.74 -16.46 -1.27
N LEU A 26 -2.48 -16.52 -2.40
CA LEU A 26 -3.39 -17.62 -2.71
C LEU A 26 -2.66 -18.97 -2.82
N ASP A 27 -1.53 -19.01 -3.52
CA ASP A 27 -0.71 -20.22 -3.70
C ASP A 27 -0.20 -20.80 -2.38
N LEU A 28 0.03 -19.94 -1.38
CA LEU A 28 0.47 -20.33 -0.04
C LEU A 28 -0.70 -20.59 0.93
N GLY A 29 -1.94 -20.36 0.51
CA GLY A 29 -3.13 -20.44 1.36
C GLY A 29 -3.17 -19.37 2.45
N SER A 30 -2.45 -18.25 2.27
CA SER A 30 -2.46 -17.12 3.18
C SER A 30 -3.68 -16.23 2.94
N PRO A 31 -4.26 -15.61 3.98
CA PRO A 31 -5.36 -14.66 3.80
C PRO A 31 -4.96 -13.52 2.87
N CYS A 32 -5.79 -13.22 1.88
CA CYS A 32 -5.62 -12.05 1.03
C CYS A 32 -6.96 -11.43 0.64
N GLY A 33 -6.92 -10.24 0.07
CA GLY A 33 -8.08 -9.53 -0.46
C GLY A 33 -7.78 -8.07 -0.76
N GLY A 34 -8.82 -7.24 -0.73
CA GLY A 34 -8.71 -5.80 -0.93
C GLY A 34 -9.88 -5.24 -1.73
N TRP A 35 -9.69 -4.03 -2.23
CA TRP A 35 -10.70 -3.25 -2.93
C TRP A 35 -10.27 -2.99 -4.38
N CYS A 36 -11.18 -3.25 -5.30
CA CYS A 36 -11.03 -3.02 -6.72
C CYS A 36 -12.10 -2.05 -7.25
N PRO A 37 -11.91 -1.48 -8.45
CA PRO A 37 -12.95 -0.67 -9.09
C PRO A 37 -14.26 -1.44 -9.31
N ALA A 38 -15.37 -0.71 -9.45
CA ALA A 38 -16.64 -1.29 -9.89
C ALA A 38 -16.49 -2.02 -11.23
N GLY A 39 -17.18 -3.15 -11.38
CA GLY A 39 -17.04 -4.07 -12.51
C GLY A 39 -15.77 -4.92 -12.47
N ARG A 40 -15.00 -4.86 -11.37
CA ARG A 40 -13.70 -5.54 -11.21
C ARG A 40 -12.75 -5.25 -12.37
N VAL A 41 -12.67 -4.00 -12.83
CA VAL A 41 -11.85 -3.68 -14.00
C VAL A 41 -10.37 -3.44 -13.67
N ASP A 42 -9.48 -3.91 -14.54
CA ASP A 42 -8.05 -3.57 -14.60
C ASP A 42 -7.64 -3.16 -16.03
N GLU A 43 -6.34 -3.13 -16.35
CA GLU A 43 -5.90 -2.75 -17.70
C GLU A 43 -6.14 -3.82 -18.78
N ASP A 44 -6.28 -5.09 -18.40
CA ASP A 44 -6.51 -6.22 -19.33
C ASP A 44 -8.00 -6.56 -19.46
N GLY A 45 -8.86 -5.89 -18.68
CA GLY A 45 -10.31 -6.02 -18.74
C GLY A 45 -10.87 -6.31 -17.36
N ILE A 46 -11.07 -7.60 -17.04
CA ILE A 46 -11.71 -8.04 -15.79
C ILE A 46 -10.70 -8.76 -14.92
N ILE A 47 -10.55 -8.28 -13.68
CA ILE A 47 -9.72 -8.87 -12.65
C ILE A 47 -10.21 -10.30 -12.35
N PRO A 48 -9.33 -11.31 -12.41
CA PRO A 48 -9.70 -12.72 -12.20
C PRO A 48 -10.56 -12.96 -10.96
N ALA A 49 -11.61 -13.79 -11.12
CA ALA A 49 -12.58 -14.08 -10.06
C ALA A 49 -11.98 -14.80 -8.83
N ARG A 50 -10.83 -15.47 -9.01
CA ARG A 50 -10.10 -16.13 -7.92
C ARG A 50 -9.63 -15.16 -6.84
N PHE A 51 -9.45 -13.88 -7.17
CA PHE A 51 -9.01 -12.88 -6.21
C PHE A 51 -10.18 -12.44 -5.31
N PRO A 52 -10.09 -12.59 -3.97
CA PRO A 52 -11.14 -12.24 -3.01
C PRO A 52 -11.22 -10.72 -2.79
N LEU A 53 -11.49 -9.98 -3.87
CA LEU A 53 -11.60 -8.52 -3.89
C LEU A 53 -13.04 -8.08 -3.76
N ARG A 54 -13.24 -6.96 -3.06
CA ARG A 54 -14.50 -6.25 -2.93
C ARG A 54 -14.54 -5.10 -3.92
N GLU A 55 -15.64 -4.98 -4.64
CA GLU A 55 -15.84 -3.83 -5.52
C GLU A 55 -16.16 -2.58 -4.71
N LEU A 56 -15.58 -1.46 -5.12
CA LEU A 56 -15.91 -0.16 -4.60
C LEU A 56 -16.93 0.49 -5.55
N THR A 57 -18.21 0.37 -5.19
CA THR A 57 -19.37 0.70 -6.05
C THR A 57 -19.46 2.18 -6.41
N LEU A 58 -18.86 3.07 -5.60
CA LEU A 58 -18.82 4.51 -5.83
C LEU A 58 -17.38 5.00 -5.77
N GLY A 59 -16.66 4.97 -6.88
CA GLY A 59 -15.32 5.54 -6.96
C GLY A 59 -14.44 4.97 -8.09
N GLY A 60 -13.56 5.80 -8.62
CA GLY A 60 -12.56 5.38 -9.61
C GLY A 60 -11.28 4.81 -8.98
N TYR A 61 -10.24 4.65 -9.80
CA TYR A 61 -8.93 4.11 -9.39
C TYR A 61 -8.31 4.79 -8.16
N LYS A 62 -8.54 6.08 -7.93
CA LYS A 62 -8.03 6.77 -6.74
C LYS A 62 -8.73 6.30 -5.45
N ALA A 63 -10.03 6.08 -5.50
CA ALA A 63 -10.82 5.67 -4.35
C ALA A 63 -10.44 4.26 -3.87
N ARG A 64 -10.25 3.31 -4.79
CA ARG A 64 -9.78 1.96 -4.44
C ARG A 64 -8.39 1.97 -3.82
N THR A 65 -7.46 2.78 -4.35
CA THR A 65 -6.12 2.94 -3.78
C THR A 65 -6.20 3.44 -2.35
N ILE A 66 -6.92 4.53 -2.10
CA ILE A 66 -7.07 5.09 -0.74
C ILE A 66 -7.74 4.08 0.20
N ARG A 67 -8.77 3.37 -0.27
CA ARG A 67 -9.44 2.35 0.55
C ARG A 67 -8.48 1.25 0.99
N ASN A 68 -7.69 0.71 0.06
CA ASN A 68 -6.67 -0.30 0.38
C ASN A 68 -5.62 0.20 1.37
N LEU A 69 -5.16 1.46 1.21
CA LEU A 69 -4.23 2.09 2.15
C LEU A 69 -4.84 2.22 3.56
N CYS A 70 -6.10 2.66 3.66
CA CYS A 70 -6.76 2.84 4.94
C CYS A 70 -7.03 1.51 5.65
N THR A 71 -7.43 0.47 4.90
CA THR A 71 -7.82 -0.83 5.48
C THR A 71 -6.65 -1.69 5.94
N ALA A 72 -5.45 -1.49 5.40
CA ALA A 72 -4.27 -2.22 5.84
C ALA A 72 -3.55 -1.52 7.00
N ASP A 73 -2.84 -2.27 7.84
CA ASP A 73 -2.05 -1.70 8.95
C ASP A 73 -0.82 -0.95 8.44
N GLY A 74 -0.25 -1.38 7.32
CA GLY A 74 0.86 -0.71 6.64
C GLY A 74 0.87 -1.00 5.13
N THR A 75 1.75 -0.31 4.41
CA THR A 75 1.87 -0.44 2.95
C THR A 75 3.30 -0.68 2.50
N LEU A 76 3.54 -1.73 1.73
CA LEU A 76 4.77 -1.94 0.97
C LEU A 76 4.55 -1.41 -0.45
N ILE A 77 5.36 -0.44 -0.87
CA ILE A 77 5.29 0.16 -2.20
C ILE A 77 6.50 -0.30 -3.00
N ILE A 78 6.24 -1.07 -4.06
CA ILE A 78 7.25 -1.58 -4.98
C ILE A 78 7.32 -0.62 -6.18
N TYR A 79 8.52 -0.16 -6.50
CA TYR A 79 8.80 0.75 -7.60
C TYR A 79 10.09 0.35 -8.32
N PHE A 80 10.34 0.92 -9.51
CA PHE A 80 11.46 0.54 -10.37
C PHE A 80 12.08 1.79 -10.99
N GLY A 81 13.22 2.21 -10.45
CA GLY A 81 13.82 3.51 -10.77
C GLY A 81 13.18 4.61 -9.94
N ASP A 82 12.63 5.63 -10.59
CA ASP A 82 11.93 6.72 -9.89
C ASP A 82 10.49 6.36 -9.51
N LEU A 83 9.95 7.05 -8.51
CA LEU A 83 8.54 6.97 -8.16
C LEU A 83 7.73 7.75 -9.19
N GLU A 84 6.85 7.07 -9.92
CA GLU A 84 6.06 7.69 -10.97
C GLU A 84 4.59 7.25 -10.93
N GLY A 85 3.70 8.13 -11.36
CA GLY A 85 2.29 7.82 -11.62
C GLY A 85 1.55 7.32 -10.38
N GLY A 86 0.89 6.15 -10.49
CA GLY A 86 0.10 5.58 -9.39
C GLY A 86 0.92 5.23 -8.15
N THR A 87 2.20 4.94 -8.32
CA THR A 87 3.11 4.56 -7.22
C THR A 87 3.50 5.78 -6.39
N GLU A 88 3.83 6.89 -7.04
CA GLU A 88 4.07 8.19 -6.38
C GLU A 88 2.81 8.64 -5.62
N LEU A 89 1.64 8.59 -6.26
CA LEU A 89 0.36 8.93 -5.64
C LEU A 89 0.10 8.11 -4.37
N THR A 90 0.43 6.82 -4.40
CA THR A 90 0.29 5.93 -3.24
C THR A 90 1.20 6.38 -2.08
N ALA A 91 2.46 6.70 -2.37
CA ALA A 91 3.40 7.19 -1.36
C ALA A 91 2.95 8.54 -0.77
N SER A 92 2.52 9.48 -1.61
CA SER A 92 1.97 10.77 -1.15
C SER A 92 0.74 10.58 -0.25
N HIS A 93 -0.13 9.62 -0.56
CA HIS A 93 -1.29 9.33 0.28
C HIS A 93 -0.90 8.71 1.62
N CYS A 94 0.06 7.78 1.66
CA CYS A 94 0.57 7.24 2.92
C CYS A 94 1.05 8.34 3.87
N ILE A 95 1.80 9.32 3.34
CA ILE A 95 2.28 10.48 4.10
C ILE A 95 1.08 11.28 4.65
N LYS A 96 0.14 11.65 3.78
CA LYS A 96 -1.04 12.45 4.16
C LYS A 96 -1.87 11.83 5.27
N ILE A 97 -2.06 10.51 5.24
CA ILE A 97 -2.88 9.80 6.25
C ILE A 97 -2.06 9.20 7.40
N ARG A 98 -0.74 9.50 7.46
CA ARG A 98 0.21 8.95 8.43
C ARG A 98 0.19 7.42 8.51
N LYS A 99 -0.02 6.73 7.38
CA LYS A 99 0.02 5.27 7.30
C LYS A 99 1.48 4.80 7.28
N PRO A 100 1.89 3.83 8.11
CA PRO A 100 3.21 3.23 7.99
C PRO A 100 3.42 2.66 6.59
N TYR A 101 4.51 3.05 5.94
CA TYR A 101 4.85 2.54 4.62
C TYR A 101 6.33 2.21 4.51
N ARG A 102 6.66 1.35 3.55
CA ARG A 102 8.03 0.99 3.18
C ARG A 102 8.17 0.97 1.67
N LEU A 103 9.18 1.67 1.16
CA LEU A 103 9.54 1.68 -0.25
C LEU A 103 10.53 0.55 -0.55
N ILE A 104 10.35 -0.11 -1.70
CA ILE A 104 11.26 -1.14 -2.25
C ILE A 104 11.55 -0.81 -3.71
N ASN A 105 12.80 -0.46 -4.02
CA ASN A 105 13.25 -0.30 -5.40
C ASN A 105 13.62 -1.66 -5.98
N GLY A 106 12.77 -2.18 -6.86
CA GLY A 106 12.96 -3.46 -7.52
C GLY A 106 14.13 -3.48 -8.52
N CYS A 107 14.67 -2.33 -8.91
CA CYS A 107 15.90 -2.25 -9.70
C CYS A 107 17.16 -2.47 -8.84
N GLU A 108 17.09 -2.18 -7.53
CA GLU A 108 18.26 -2.19 -6.65
C GLU A 108 18.28 -3.40 -5.70
N ILE A 109 17.10 -3.89 -5.33
CA ILE A 109 16.95 -4.93 -4.32
C ILE A 109 16.32 -6.16 -4.96
N SER A 110 16.95 -7.33 -4.86
CA SER A 110 16.36 -8.59 -5.33
C SER A 110 15.09 -8.94 -4.54
N PRO A 111 14.14 -9.71 -5.12
CA PRO A 111 12.92 -10.12 -4.42
C PRO A 111 13.19 -10.81 -3.07
N GLU A 112 14.22 -11.63 -2.97
CA GLU A 112 14.59 -12.37 -1.76
C GLU A 112 15.05 -11.41 -0.66
N ARG A 113 15.87 -10.41 -1.02
CA ARG A 113 16.33 -9.40 -0.08
C ARG A 113 15.18 -8.47 0.32
N ALA A 114 14.33 -8.12 -0.62
CA ALA A 114 13.14 -7.32 -0.36
C ALA A 114 12.15 -8.04 0.57
N ALA A 115 12.03 -9.36 0.48
CA ALA A 115 11.23 -10.16 1.40
C ALA A 115 11.75 -10.06 2.85
N VAL A 116 13.07 -10.04 3.05
CA VAL A 116 13.67 -9.81 4.38
C VAL A 116 13.33 -8.41 4.89
N VAL A 117 13.51 -7.37 4.06
CA VAL A 117 13.16 -5.98 4.43
C VAL A 117 11.68 -5.84 4.75
N ALA A 118 10.80 -6.45 3.96
CA ALA A 118 9.36 -6.46 4.19
C ALA A 118 9.00 -7.16 5.51
N ARG A 119 9.66 -8.28 5.82
CA ARG A 119 9.45 -9.02 7.07
C ARG A 119 9.87 -8.20 8.28
N GLU A 120 11.02 -7.54 8.21
CA GLU A 120 11.47 -6.64 9.26
C GLU A 120 10.48 -5.48 9.46
N PHE A 121 9.94 -4.91 8.37
CA PHE A 121 8.93 -3.86 8.45
C PHE A 121 7.64 -4.35 9.14
N VAL A 122 7.13 -5.52 8.73
CA VAL A 122 5.96 -6.16 9.35
C VAL A 122 6.19 -6.43 10.85
N GLN A 123 7.35 -6.97 11.22
CA GLN A 123 7.66 -7.29 12.61
C GLN A 123 7.83 -6.04 13.48
N ARG A 124 8.62 -5.06 13.03
CA ARG A 124 8.87 -3.82 13.79
C ARG A 124 7.61 -3.01 14.02
N ARG A 125 6.71 -2.98 13.04
CA ARG A 125 5.43 -2.24 13.12
C ARG A 125 4.26 -3.11 13.59
N ARG A 126 4.49 -4.40 13.86
CA ARG A 126 3.48 -5.39 14.30
C ARG A 126 2.25 -5.43 13.39
N LEU A 127 2.48 -5.40 12.07
CA LEU A 127 1.41 -5.38 11.08
C LEU A 127 0.70 -6.74 11.02
N ARG A 128 -0.63 -6.74 11.02
CA ARG A 128 -1.46 -7.93 10.78
C ARG A 128 -2.01 -7.96 9.36
N SER A 129 -2.03 -6.81 8.69
CA SER A 129 -2.35 -6.67 7.28
C SER A 129 -1.35 -5.76 6.58
N LEU A 130 -0.95 -6.14 5.37
CA LEU A 130 0.02 -5.39 4.57
C LEU A 130 -0.55 -5.16 3.17
N ASN A 131 -0.76 -3.89 2.83
CA ASN A 131 -1.08 -3.50 1.45
C ASN A 131 0.17 -3.59 0.59
N ILE A 132 0.10 -4.30 -0.54
CA ILE A 132 1.16 -4.35 -1.54
C ILE A 132 0.68 -3.59 -2.77
N ALA A 133 1.42 -2.56 -3.15
CA ALA A 133 1.10 -1.70 -4.28
C ALA A 133 2.32 -1.46 -5.16
N GLY A 134 2.09 -1.25 -6.45
CA GLY A 134 3.14 -0.93 -7.41
C GLY A 134 2.60 -0.73 -8.83
N PRO A 135 3.49 -0.66 -9.83
CA PRO A 135 3.09 -0.41 -11.21
C PRO A 135 2.30 -1.58 -11.83
N ARG A 136 1.44 -1.22 -12.78
CA ARG A 136 0.75 -2.14 -13.70
C ARG A 136 1.71 -2.79 -14.69
N ALA A 137 1.35 -3.95 -15.23
CA ALA A 137 2.21 -4.75 -16.11
C ALA A 137 2.63 -3.98 -17.37
N SER A 138 1.73 -3.20 -17.96
CA SER A 138 2.07 -2.39 -19.15
C SER A 138 3.18 -1.35 -18.90
N ARG A 139 3.42 -0.97 -17.63
CA ARG A 139 4.48 -0.02 -17.26
C ARG A 139 5.74 -0.72 -16.78
N ARG A 140 5.60 -1.84 -16.09
CA ARG A 140 6.70 -2.69 -15.62
C ARG A 140 6.33 -4.17 -15.75
N PRO A 141 6.68 -4.82 -16.87
CA PRO A 141 6.37 -6.24 -17.11
C PRO A 141 6.92 -7.17 -16.01
N GLU A 142 8.05 -6.80 -15.41
CA GLU A 142 8.72 -7.57 -14.34
C GLU A 142 7.99 -7.46 -12.99
N GLY A 143 7.10 -6.48 -12.84
CA GLY A 143 6.44 -6.16 -11.56
C GLY A 143 5.66 -7.33 -10.97
N TYR A 144 5.00 -8.12 -11.81
CA TYR A 144 4.28 -9.32 -11.38
C TYR A 144 5.24 -10.35 -10.75
N ALA A 145 6.27 -10.77 -11.49
CA ALA A 145 7.20 -11.80 -11.04
C ALA A 145 7.98 -11.35 -9.81
N TYR A 146 8.35 -10.08 -9.75
CA TYR A 146 9.01 -9.48 -8.60
C TYR A 146 8.13 -9.53 -7.34
N ALA A 147 6.89 -9.04 -7.44
CA ALA A 147 5.96 -9.02 -6.31
C ALA A 147 5.61 -10.43 -5.83
N TYR A 148 5.40 -11.36 -6.76
CA TYR A 148 5.13 -12.75 -6.45
C TYR A 148 6.27 -13.37 -5.62
N SER A 149 7.52 -13.27 -6.08
CA SER A 149 8.68 -13.83 -5.39
C SER A 149 8.94 -13.18 -4.03
N LEU A 150 8.79 -11.86 -3.94
CA LEU A 150 8.91 -11.11 -2.68
C LEU A 150 7.85 -11.57 -1.67
N VAL A 151 6.58 -11.60 -2.05
CA VAL A 151 5.48 -11.96 -1.15
C VAL A 151 5.56 -13.43 -0.74
N LYS A 152 5.94 -14.33 -1.66
CA LYS A 152 6.21 -15.74 -1.35
C LYS A 152 7.31 -15.89 -0.30
N GLY A 153 8.42 -15.17 -0.46
CA GLY A 153 9.51 -15.16 0.53
C GLY A 153 9.13 -14.49 1.86
N LEU A 154 8.25 -13.49 1.84
CA LEU A 154 7.73 -12.83 3.04
C LEU A 154 6.88 -13.80 3.86
N LEU A 155 5.95 -14.50 3.22
CA LEU A 155 4.97 -15.38 3.85
C LEU A 155 5.55 -16.74 4.23
N ASN A 156 6.49 -17.25 3.43
CA ASN A 156 7.17 -18.52 3.65
C ASN A 156 8.70 -18.33 3.62
N PRO A 157 9.30 -17.78 4.69
CA PRO A 157 10.74 -17.65 4.81
C PRO A 157 11.44 -19.01 4.62
N PRO A 158 12.60 -19.04 3.93
CA PRO A 158 13.48 -20.20 4.08
C PRO A 158 13.84 -20.37 5.56
N PRO A 159 14.05 -21.62 6.03
CA PRO A 159 14.58 -21.85 7.36
C PRO A 159 15.82 -20.97 7.56
N ALA A 160 15.93 -20.31 8.71
CA ALA A 160 17.12 -19.54 9.03
C ALA A 160 18.33 -20.48 8.85
N LEU A 161 19.19 -20.19 7.87
CA LEU A 161 20.50 -20.82 7.80
C LEU A 161 21.17 -20.46 9.13
N ASN A 162 21.62 -21.47 9.87
CA ASN A 162 22.32 -21.29 11.14
C ASN A 162 23.42 -20.24 10.92
N GLU A 163 23.22 -19.02 11.44
CA GLU A 163 24.18 -17.93 11.27
C GLU A 163 25.40 -18.19 12.15
N SER A 164 26.33 -19.00 11.64
CA SER A 164 27.73 -18.99 12.03
C SER A 164 28.56 -18.35 10.91
N VAL A 165 28.17 -17.14 10.49
CA VAL A 165 29.08 -16.24 9.76
C VAL A 165 28.87 -14.83 10.31
N SER A 166 29.79 -14.44 11.19
CA SER A 166 29.97 -13.09 11.69
C SER A 166 30.07 -12.10 10.53
N GLY A 167 28.98 -11.37 10.26
CA GLY A 167 28.93 -10.30 9.28
C GLY A 167 27.86 -9.30 9.68
N ARG A 168 28.09 -8.55 10.76
CA ARG A 168 27.25 -7.42 11.16
C ARG A 168 27.14 -6.47 9.95
N LEU A 169 25.95 -6.37 9.36
CA LEU A 169 25.67 -5.34 8.36
C LEU A 169 25.88 -3.97 9.02
N PRO A 170 26.63 -3.04 8.40
CA PRO A 170 26.80 -1.72 8.95
C PRO A 170 25.44 -1.02 9.00
N ALA A 171 25.08 -0.51 10.19
CA ALA A 171 23.81 0.15 10.52
C ALA A 171 23.55 1.47 9.75
N LYS A 172 24.27 1.76 8.66
CA LYS A 172 24.23 3.04 7.94
C LYS A 172 23.53 3.03 6.58
N ALA A 173 22.97 1.91 6.13
CA ALA A 173 22.23 1.85 4.86
C ALA A 173 20.69 1.75 5.03
N LEU A 174 20.16 1.97 6.24
CA LEU A 174 18.74 1.74 6.57
C LEU A 174 18.00 2.94 7.20
N LEU A 175 18.65 4.09 7.29
CA LEU A 175 18.07 5.33 7.80
C LEU A 175 18.26 6.44 6.77
N ALA A 176 17.32 6.56 5.85
CA ALA A 176 17.07 7.81 5.14
C ALA A 176 15.63 8.24 5.50
N HIS A 177 15.58 9.21 6.41
CA HIS A 177 14.49 10.15 6.71
C HIS A 177 13.07 9.60 6.92
N GLN A 178 12.76 9.25 8.17
CA GLN A 178 11.42 9.38 8.73
C GLN A 178 11.49 10.20 10.02
N ASP A 179 11.94 11.44 9.93
CA ASP A 179 11.69 12.43 10.97
C ASP A 179 11.28 13.75 10.28
N GLU A 180 10.10 14.24 10.69
CA GLU A 180 9.50 15.56 10.47
C GLU A 180 9.12 15.98 9.03
N TYR A 181 7.83 15.81 8.69
CA TYR A 181 7.14 16.69 7.74
C TYR A 181 6.02 17.45 8.47
N PRO A 182 5.79 18.75 8.17
CA PRO A 182 4.88 19.58 8.94
C PRO A 182 3.45 19.06 8.89
N SER A 183 2.75 19.14 10.01
CA SER A 183 1.32 18.90 10.11
C SER A 183 0.55 19.98 9.34
N ASP A 184 -0.02 19.64 8.20
CA ASP A 184 -1.00 20.48 7.53
C ASP A 184 -2.37 20.21 8.20
N GLU A 185 -2.76 21.10 9.11
CA GLU A 185 -4.06 21.04 9.78
C GLU A 185 -5.18 21.43 8.81
N GLY A 186 -6.33 20.73 8.89
CA GLY A 186 -7.60 21.30 8.43
C GLY A 186 -8.38 20.60 7.31
N LYS A 187 -8.16 19.32 6.99
CA LYS A 187 -9.01 18.61 5.98
C LYS A 187 -9.48 17.24 6.45
N HIS A 188 -10.79 17.11 6.70
CA HIS A 188 -11.46 15.85 7.05
C HIS A 188 -11.83 15.07 5.78
N TRP A 189 -11.40 13.81 5.72
CA TRP A 189 -11.62 12.90 4.60
C TRP A 189 -12.83 11.98 4.86
N ASP A 190 -13.80 12.00 3.97
CA ASP A 190 -14.96 11.11 4.04
C ASP A 190 -14.61 9.71 3.50
N GLN A 191 -14.64 8.73 4.40
CA GLN A 191 -14.28 7.34 4.14
C GLN A 191 -15.25 6.57 3.23
N ASN A 192 -16.47 7.09 3.02
CA ASN A 192 -17.50 6.48 2.18
C ASN A 192 -17.54 7.07 0.77
N THR A 193 -17.27 8.37 0.61
CA THR A 193 -17.42 9.06 -0.68
C THR A 193 -16.11 9.37 -1.39
N GLY A 194 -14.98 9.26 -0.69
CA GLY A 194 -13.67 9.54 -1.28
C GLY A 194 -13.47 11.02 -1.62
N ARG A 195 -14.12 11.93 -0.90
CA ARG A 195 -14.00 13.37 -1.07
C ARG A 195 -13.46 14.02 0.21
N THR A 196 -12.73 15.11 0.02
CA THR A 196 -12.34 16.02 1.11
C THR A 196 -13.42 17.10 1.23
N GLN A 197 -14.06 17.22 2.39
CA GLN A 197 -14.95 18.36 2.67
C GLN A 197 -14.12 19.48 3.30
N ALA A 198 -14.24 20.69 2.74
CA ALA A 198 -13.79 21.90 3.41
C ALA A 198 -14.81 22.25 4.50
N GLN A 199 -14.36 22.62 5.70
CA GLN A 199 -15.23 23.27 6.68
C GLN A 199 -15.67 24.61 6.06
N SER A 200 -16.97 24.77 5.82
CA SER A 200 -17.55 26.06 5.49
C SER A 200 -17.38 26.95 6.72
N GLU A 201 -16.59 28.02 6.60
CA GLU A 201 -16.62 29.12 7.56
C GLU A 201 -18.07 29.65 7.61
N GLY A 202 -18.61 29.73 8.82
CA GLY A 202 -19.96 30.20 9.06
C GLY A 202 -20.09 31.64 8.62
N ALA A 203 -20.99 31.91 7.68
CA ALA A 203 -21.54 33.24 7.49
C ALA A 203 -22.36 33.57 8.75
N SER A 204 -21.84 34.46 9.59
CA SER A 204 -22.65 35.16 10.58
C SER A 204 -23.44 36.25 9.85
N ASP A 205 -24.70 35.96 9.59
CA ASP A 205 -25.74 36.97 9.43
C ASP A 205 -25.78 37.83 10.71
N THR A 206 -25.55 39.13 10.56
CA THR A 206 -26.15 40.14 11.44
C THR A 206 -26.70 41.23 10.55
N ASN A 207 -28.01 41.15 10.27
CA ASN A 207 -28.83 42.32 10.05
C ASN A 207 -28.88 43.10 11.38
N ASP A 208 -28.67 44.40 11.32
CA ASP A 208 -29.44 45.32 12.16
C ASP A 208 -29.67 46.61 11.35
N ASP A 209 -30.94 46.83 11.07
CA ASP A 209 -31.51 48.10 10.65
C ASP A 209 -31.27 49.15 11.73
N GLU A 210 -30.89 50.38 11.37
CA GLU A 210 -31.39 51.54 12.10
C GLU A 210 -31.54 52.79 11.22
N VAL A 211 -32.78 53.24 11.21
CA VAL A 211 -33.35 54.45 10.63
C VAL A 211 -32.98 55.66 11.51
N ASN A 212 -32.54 56.77 10.91
CA ASN A 212 -32.99 58.16 11.16
C ASN A 212 -31.90 59.20 10.80
N GLY A 213 -32.29 60.24 10.06
CA GLY A 213 -31.53 61.50 9.93
C GLY A 213 -31.47 62.04 8.51
#